data_AF-A0AAP1RAK8-F1
#
_entry.id   AF-A0AAP1RAK8-F1
#
_cell.length_a   1.000
_cell.length_b   1.000
_cell.length_c   1.000
_cell.angle_alpha   90.00
_cell.angle_beta   90.00
_cell.angle_gamma   90.00
#
_symmetry.space_group_name_H-M   'P 1'
#
loop_
_entity.id
_entity.type
_entity.pdbx_description
1 polymer ?
#
loop_
_entity_poly.entity_id
_entity_poly.type
_entity_poly.pdbx_seq_one_letter_code
_entity_poly.pdbx_strand_id
1 'polypeptide(L)'
;MANAWLRLWHDMPNDPKWRTIARVSGQPIATVMAVYIHLLVSASRNVTTCHGVSLRGHIDVTTEDLASALDVTEEVIDSILQAMQGRVLDGDLITGWEKRQVLKEDNGNVSQTAKSPAERKRAQREREKLRKQNEGCHDESRICHDMSRRVTTDKDTDKELNPTHNAHVRESAPTSESSGTPLQAAEPASLDGLSEPIGKFPMVDDWHPSPDFRRRAALWGMALPEPEFTPAELAAFRDYWAA
;
A
#
# COMPACT_ATOMS: atom_id res chain seq x y z
N MET A 1 -12.83 -8.19 -19.79
CA MET A 1 -13.09 -8.94 -18.54
C MET A 1 -11.86 -8.80 -17.67
N ALA A 2 -12.01 -8.45 -16.39
CA ALA A 2 -10.86 -8.43 -15.47
C ALA A 2 -10.49 -9.88 -15.13
N ASN A 3 -9.21 -10.23 -15.20
CA ASN A 3 -8.74 -11.55 -14.82
C ASN A 3 -8.85 -11.69 -13.29
N ALA A 4 -9.49 -12.77 -12.82
CA ALA A 4 -9.48 -13.12 -11.41
C ALA A 4 -8.08 -13.60 -11.02
N TRP A 5 -7.61 -13.22 -9.83
CA TRP A 5 -6.27 -13.53 -9.34
C TRP A 5 -6.35 -14.06 -7.91
N LEU A 6 -5.32 -14.83 -7.52
CA LEU A 6 -5.11 -15.33 -6.16
C LEU A 6 -3.67 -15.03 -5.73
N ARG A 7 -3.44 -14.97 -4.42
CA ARG A 7 -2.10 -14.70 -3.86
C ARG A 7 -1.31 -15.99 -3.68
N LEU A 8 -0.03 -15.95 -4.01
CA LEU A 8 0.95 -16.96 -3.60
C LEU A 8 1.96 -16.29 -2.65
N TRP A 9 2.50 -17.06 -1.71
CA TRP A 9 3.55 -16.57 -0.82
C TRP A 9 4.93 -16.95 -1.36
N HIS A 10 5.95 -16.15 -1.05
CA HIS A 10 7.30 -16.31 -1.61
C HIS A 10 7.91 -17.68 -1.34
N ASP A 11 7.74 -18.20 -0.12
CA ASP A 11 8.29 -19.50 0.27
C ASP A 11 7.43 -20.69 -0.14
N MET A 12 6.36 -20.48 -0.93
CA MET A 12 5.50 -21.57 -1.38
C MET A 12 6.32 -22.66 -2.06
N PRO A 13 7.17 -22.39 -3.06
CA PRO A 13 7.94 -23.43 -3.73
C PRO A 13 8.92 -24.20 -2.82
N ASN A 14 9.38 -23.57 -1.75
CA ASN A 14 10.44 -24.09 -0.89
C ASN A 14 9.91 -24.82 0.36
N ASP A 15 8.61 -24.81 0.59
CA ASP A 15 7.98 -25.38 1.78
C ASP A 15 8.34 -26.88 1.93
N PRO A 16 8.88 -27.32 3.10
CA PRO A 16 9.30 -28.70 3.32
C PRO A 16 8.15 -29.72 3.21
N LYS A 17 6.89 -29.28 3.32
CA LYS A 17 5.74 -30.17 3.13
C LYS A 17 5.69 -30.78 1.74
N TRP A 18 6.14 -30.07 0.71
CA TRP A 18 6.15 -30.58 -0.67
C TRP A 18 7.11 -31.74 -0.86
N ARG A 19 8.31 -31.65 -0.26
CA ARG A 19 9.27 -32.77 -0.24
C ARG A 19 8.70 -33.97 0.49
N THR A 20 7.95 -33.73 1.56
CA THR A 20 7.31 -34.82 2.31
C THR A 20 6.19 -35.47 1.51
N ILE A 21 5.33 -34.68 0.86
CA ILE A 21 4.24 -35.18 0.00
C ILE A 21 4.81 -35.95 -1.20
N ALA A 22 5.82 -35.40 -1.88
CA ALA A 22 6.52 -36.07 -2.97
C ALA A 22 7.07 -37.45 -2.56
N ARG A 23 7.71 -37.54 -1.38
CA ARG A 23 8.24 -38.80 -0.86
C ARG A 23 7.14 -39.82 -0.51
N VAL A 24 6.01 -39.37 0.05
CA VAL A 24 4.91 -40.26 0.46
C VAL A 24 4.10 -40.74 -0.74
N SER A 25 3.84 -39.85 -1.70
CA SER A 25 3.11 -40.18 -2.95
C SER A 25 3.98 -40.89 -4.00
N GLY A 26 5.31 -40.82 -3.87
CA GLY A 26 6.25 -41.32 -4.88
C GLY A 26 6.33 -40.44 -6.13
N GLN A 27 5.76 -39.25 -6.11
CA GLN A 27 5.63 -38.38 -7.28
C GLN A 27 6.68 -37.25 -7.31
N PRO A 28 7.04 -36.73 -8.49
CA PRO A 28 7.92 -35.59 -8.62
C PRO A 28 7.37 -34.37 -7.87
N ILE A 29 8.25 -33.61 -7.22
CA ILE A 29 7.86 -32.40 -6.48
C ILE A 29 7.18 -31.36 -7.39
N ALA A 30 7.57 -31.30 -8.66
CA ALA A 30 6.96 -30.43 -9.66
C ALA A 30 5.48 -30.76 -9.87
N THR A 31 5.14 -32.05 -10.01
CA THR A 31 3.76 -32.52 -10.15
C THR A 31 2.94 -32.22 -8.90
N VAL A 32 3.50 -32.48 -7.71
CA VAL A 32 2.85 -32.16 -6.44
C VAL A 32 2.50 -30.68 -6.32
N MET A 33 3.45 -29.80 -6.67
CA MET A 33 3.23 -28.35 -6.65
C MET A 33 2.21 -27.92 -7.70
N ALA A 34 2.27 -28.50 -8.91
CA ALA A 34 1.33 -28.20 -9.99
C ALA A 34 -0.10 -28.58 -9.61
N VAL A 35 -0.30 -29.76 -8.99
CA VAL A 35 -1.60 -30.18 -8.43
C VAL A 35 -2.08 -29.16 -7.41
N TYR A 36 -1.24 -28.78 -6.44
CA TYR A 36 -1.63 -27.81 -5.42
C TYR A 36 -2.05 -26.46 -6.00
N ILE A 37 -1.36 -25.97 -7.04
CA ILE A 37 -1.73 -24.73 -7.72
C ILE A 37 -3.10 -24.84 -8.38
N HIS A 38 -3.42 -25.96 -9.04
CA HIS A 38 -4.75 -26.18 -9.61
C HIS A 38 -5.85 -26.20 -8.55
N LEU A 39 -5.58 -26.83 -7.40
CA LEU A 39 -6.49 -26.82 -6.25
C LEU A 39 -6.73 -25.40 -5.72
N LEU A 40 -5.66 -24.60 -5.58
CA LEU A 40 -5.78 -23.19 -5.16
C LEU A 40 -6.62 -22.38 -6.15
N VAL A 41 -6.46 -22.61 -7.45
CA VAL A 41 -7.24 -21.91 -8.49
C VAL A 41 -8.71 -22.28 -8.37
N SER A 42 -9.03 -23.56 -8.23
CA SER A 42 -10.41 -24.03 -8.00
C SER A 42 -11.02 -23.41 -6.74
N ALA A 43 -10.31 -23.49 -5.62
CA ALA A 43 -10.70 -22.88 -4.35
C ALA A 43 -10.91 -21.36 -4.43
N SER A 44 -10.21 -20.67 -5.33
CA SER A 44 -10.39 -19.24 -5.57
C SER A 44 -11.67 -18.91 -6.36
N ARG A 45 -12.04 -19.78 -7.30
CA ARG A 45 -13.17 -19.63 -8.22
C ARG A 45 -14.48 -20.08 -7.58
N ASN A 46 -14.41 -21.07 -6.69
CA ASN A 46 -15.54 -21.63 -6.00
C ASN A 46 -15.92 -20.75 -4.81
N VAL A 47 -16.85 -19.82 -5.06
CA VAL A 47 -17.42 -18.97 -4.03
C VAL A 47 -18.74 -19.59 -3.59
N THR A 48 -18.75 -20.23 -2.42
CA THR A 48 -19.99 -20.72 -1.81
C THR A 48 -20.56 -19.62 -0.93
N THR A 49 -21.78 -19.16 -1.24
CA THR A 49 -22.48 -18.20 -0.39
C THR A 49 -23.39 -18.95 0.56
N CYS A 50 -23.08 -18.94 1.86
CA CYS A 50 -23.98 -19.43 2.90
C CYS A 50 -24.30 -18.31 3.88
N HIS A 51 -25.58 -18.14 4.24
CA HIS A 51 -26.02 -17.12 5.21
C HIS A 51 -25.52 -15.69 4.90
N GLY A 52 -25.38 -15.34 3.62
CA GLY A 52 -24.88 -14.02 3.20
C GLY A 52 -23.37 -13.81 3.34
N VAL A 53 -22.62 -14.84 3.77
CA VAL A 53 -21.16 -14.85 3.82
C VAL A 53 -20.63 -15.63 2.62
N SER A 54 -19.78 -14.99 1.81
CA SER A 54 -19.04 -15.66 0.74
C SER A 54 -17.86 -16.41 1.34
N LEU A 55 -17.94 -17.74 1.37
CA LEU A 55 -16.83 -18.62 1.72
C LEU A 55 -16.09 -19.01 0.44
N ARG A 56 -14.77 -19.09 0.56
CA ARG A 56 -13.85 -19.58 -0.47
C ARG A 56 -12.91 -20.58 0.18
N GLY A 57 -12.20 -21.37 -0.62
CA GLY A 57 -11.30 -22.42 -0.09
C GLY A 57 -11.75 -23.84 -0.40
N HIS A 58 -12.97 -24.01 -0.93
CA HIS A 58 -13.51 -25.31 -1.33
C HIS A 58 -13.08 -25.71 -2.73
N ILE A 59 -12.59 -26.93 -2.84
CA ILE A 59 -12.16 -27.56 -4.08
C ILE A 59 -13.36 -28.27 -4.70
N ASP A 60 -13.54 -28.11 -6.02
CA ASP A 60 -14.59 -28.79 -6.82
C ASP A 60 -13.98 -29.43 -8.09
N VAL A 61 -12.66 -29.62 -8.13
CA VAL A 61 -12.01 -30.24 -9.29
C VAL A 61 -12.06 -31.75 -9.14
N THR A 62 -12.38 -32.45 -10.22
CA THR A 62 -12.30 -33.90 -10.29
C THR A 62 -10.85 -34.36 -10.50
N THR A 63 -10.57 -35.60 -10.12
CA THR A 63 -9.26 -36.23 -10.34
C THR A 63 -8.97 -36.37 -11.85
N GLU A 64 -10.00 -36.68 -12.64
CA GLU A 64 -9.97 -36.75 -14.10
C GLU A 64 -9.54 -35.41 -14.75
N ASP A 65 -10.08 -34.29 -14.28
CA ASP A 65 -9.74 -32.95 -14.78
C ASP A 65 -8.28 -32.60 -14.46
N LEU A 66 -7.80 -32.93 -13.27
CA LEU A 66 -6.41 -32.71 -12.86
C LEU A 66 -5.44 -33.60 -13.65
N ALA A 67 -5.81 -34.85 -13.87
CA ALA A 67 -5.05 -35.82 -14.66
C ALA A 67 -4.90 -35.31 -16.10
N SER A 68 -6.00 -34.88 -16.71
CA SER A 68 -6.04 -34.30 -18.05
C SER A 68 -5.25 -32.99 -18.16
N ALA A 69 -5.30 -32.13 -17.14
CA ALA A 69 -4.61 -30.84 -17.16
C ALA A 69 -3.08 -30.94 -17.00
N LEU A 70 -2.60 -32.00 -16.36
CA LEU A 70 -1.18 -32.19 -16.04
C LEU A 70 -0.51 -33.31 -16.86
N ASP A 71 -1.24 -33.92 -17.80
CA ASP A 71 -0.79 -35.05 -18.61
C ASP A 71 -0.29 -36.23 -17.75
N VAL A 72 -1.01 -36.54 -16.67
CA VAL A 72 -0.72 -37.65 -15.74
C VAL A 72 -1.93 -38.56 -15.56
N THR A 73 -1.72 -39.74 -14.98
CA THR A 73 -2.82 -40.67 -14.68
C THR A 73 -3.59 -40.25 -13.43
N GLU A 74 -4.85 -40.67 -13.33
CA GLU A 74 -5.68 -40.44 -12.13
C GLU A 74 -5.05 -41.05 -10.87
N GLU A 75 -4.43 -42.24 -10.98
CA GLU A 75 -3.72 -42.88 -9.87
C GLU A 75 -2.60 -42.00 -9.28
N VAL A 76 -1.90 -41.25 -10.14
CA VAL A 76 -0.88 -40.29 -9.73
C VAL A 76 -1.53 -39.15 -8.94
N ILE A 77 -2.63 -38.60 -9.44
CA ILE A 77 -3.37 -37.53 -8.74
C ILE A 77 -3.90 -38.02 -7.39
N ASP A 78 -4.52 -39.19 -7.34
CA ASP A 78 -5.06 -39.78 -6.11
C ASP A 78 -3.98 -39.98 -5.05
N SER A 79 -2.82 -40.50 -5.45
CA SER A 79 -1.68 -40.67 -4.54
C SER A 79 -1.20 -39.34 -3.94
N ILE A 80 -1.24 -38.26 -4.73
CA ILE A 80 -0.86 -36.91 -4.28
C ILE A 80 -1.92 -36.34 -3.35
N LEU A 81 -3.20 -36.41 -3.73
CA LEU A 81 -4.32 -35.89 -2.93
C LEU A 81 -4.38 -36.58 -1.57
N GLN A 82 -4.23 -37.90 -1.53
CA GLN A 82 -4.19 -38.66 -0.29
C GLN A 82 -3.00 -38.24 0.59
N ALA A 83 -1.82 -38.00 0.00
CA ALA A 83 -0.64 -37.54 0.74
C ALA A 83 -0.75 -36.07 1.22
N MET A 84 -1.61 -35.26 0.59
CA MET A 84 -1.88 -33.86 0.95
C MET A 84 -2.86 -33.72 2.14
N GLN A 85 -3.71 -34.71 2.37
CA GLN A 85 -4.68 -34.72 3.48
C GLN A 85 -3.97 -34.61 4.84
N GLY A 86 -4.52 -33.79 5.74
CA GLY A 86 -3.96 -33.50 7.06
C GLY A 86 -2.69 -32.63 7.03
N ARG A 87 -2.24 -32.16 5.86
CA ARG A 87 -1.10 -31.23 5.71
C ARG A 87 -1.55 -29.91 5.12
N VAL A 88 -2.13 -29.97 3.92
CA VAL A 88 -2.54 -28.80 3.15
C VAL A 88 -4.02 -28.85 2.75
N LEU A 89 -4.63 -30.03 2.89
CA LEU A 89 -6.05 -30.28 2.67
C LEU A 89 -6.69 -30.86 3.94
N ASP A 90 -7.97 -30.55 4.12
CA ASP A 90 -8.88 -31.16 5.09
C ASP A 90 -10.17 -31.51 4.34
N GLY A 91 -10.25 -32.74 3.83
CA GLY A 91 -11.24 -33.14 2.84
C GLY A 91 -11.11 -32.29 1.58
N ASP A 92 -12.19 -31.58 1.24
CA ASP A 92 -12.29 -30.70 0.06
C ASP A 92 -11.95 -29.24 0.38
N LEU A 93 -11.39 -28.96 1.57
CA LEU A 93 -11.03 -27.61 2.00
C LEU A 93 -9.51 -27.41 2.06
N ILE A 94 -9.04 -26.28 1.55
CA ILE A 94 -7.64 -25.88 1.69
C ILE A 94 -7.35 -25.32 3.08
N THR A 95 -6.44 -25.95 3.82
CA THR A 95 -6.20 -25.64 5.26
C THR A 95 -5.59 -24.25 5.45
N GLY A 96 -6.24 -23.35 6.17
CA GLY A 96 -5.72 -21.99 6.39
C GLY A 96 -5.81 -21.10 5.14
N TRP A 97 -6.82 -21.35 4.30
CA TRP A 97 -7.17 -20.50 3.17
C TRP A 97 -7.40 -19.04 3.58
N GLU A 98 -8.17 -18.78 4.63
CA GLU A 98 -8.54 -17.44 5.09
C GLU A 98 -7.32 -16.61 5.51
N LYS A 99 -6.32 -17.28 6.10
CA LYS A 99 -5.05 -16.66 6.49
C LYS A 99 -4.20 -16.31 5.27
N ARG A 100 -4.29 -17.09 4.18
CA ARG A 100 -3.49 -16.90 2.96
C ARG A 100 -4.16 -15.97 1.95
N GLN A 101 -5.48 -15.98 1.89
CA GLN A 101 -6.31 -15.20 0.98
C GLN A 101 -7.18 -14.24 1.80
N VAL A 102 -6.52 -13.27 2.44
CA VAL A 102 -7.23 -12.28 3.24
C VAL A 102 -8.16 -11.48 2.32
N LEU A 103 -9.46 -11.55 2.60
CA LEU A 103 -10.52 -10.93 1.78
C LEU A 103 -10.38 -9.40 1.68
N LYS A 104 -9.66 -8.77 2.62
CA LYS A 104 -9.73 -7.32 2.86
C LYS A 104 -8.37 -6.72 3.27
N GLU A 105 -7.35 -6.86 2.44
CA GLU A 105 -6.12 -6.07 2.57
C GLU A 105 -6.06 -4.89 1.60
N ASP A 106 -6.75 -4.95 0.46
CA ASP A 106 -6.71 -3.90 -0.58
C ASP A 106 -7.58 -2.66 -0.26
N ASN A 107 -8.22 -2.64 0.91
CA ASN A 107 -8.63 -1.38 1.52
C ASN A 107 -7.43 -0.85 2.31
N GLY A 108 -6.51 -0.17 1.64
CA GLY A 108 -5.38 0.49 2.29
C GLY A 108 -5.82 1.26 3.54
N ASN A 109 -5.54 0.70 4.72
CA ASN A 109 -5.13 1.37 5.94
C ASN A 109 -4.82 0.36 7.04
N VAL A 110 -3.60 0.44 7.59
CA VAL A 110 -3.15 -0.19 8.84
C VAL A 110 -3.69 0.59 10.05
N SER A 111 -4.95 1.03 10.00
CA SER A 111 -5.67 1.50 11.17
C SER A 111 -7.16 1.32 10.95
N GLN A 112 -7.83 0.76 11.96
CA GLN A 112 -9.23 0.35 11.96
C GLN A 112 -10.21 1.54 11.93
N THR A 113 -10.08 2.46 10.97
CA THR A 113 -10.97 3.63 10.84
C THR A 113 -11.10 4.13 9.39
N ALA A 114 -10.89 3.28 8.38
CA ALA A 114 -11.13 3.69 7.01
C ALA A 114 -12.61 3.49 6.62
N LYS A 115 -13.39 4.57 6.66
CA LYS A 115 -14.78 4.61 6.15
C LYS A 115 -14.83 4.15 4.68
N SER A 116 -15.86 3.37 4.34
CA SER A 116 -16.14 2.91 2.98
C SER A 116 -16.28 4.11 2.01
N PRO A 117 -15.95 3.99 0.71
CA PRO A 117 -16.18 5.06 -0.27
C PRO A 117 -17.62 5.62 -0.24
N ALA A 118 -18.61 4.74 0.00
CA ALA A 118 -20.00 5.13 0.14
C ALA A 118 -20.24 5.97 1.42
N GLU A 119 -19.61 5.60 2.53
CA GLU A 119 -19.68 6.35 3.80
C GLU A 119 -18.96 7.69 3.70
N ARG A 120 -17.80 7.76 3.01
CA ARG A 120 -17.11 9.03 2.74
C ARG A 120 -18.01 9.99 1.97
N LYS A 121 -18.67 9.50 0.92
CA LYS A 121 -19.59 10.29 0.09
C LYS A 121 -20.88 10.67 0.83
N ARG A 122 -21.33 9.88 1.82
CA ARG A 122 -22.46 10.23 2.68
C ARG A 122 -22.07 11.29 3.72
N ALA A 123 -20.93 11.13 4.38
CA ALA A 123 -20.41 12.09 5.36
C ALA A 123 -20.09 13.46 4.72
N GLN A 124 -19.60 13.48 3.48
CA GLN A 124 -19.41 14.72 2.73
C GLN A 124 -20.75 15.45 2.48
N ARG A 125 -21.78 14.72 2.02
CA ARG A 125 -23.11 15.29 1.78
C ARG A 125 -23.76 15.83 3.05
N GLU A 126 -23.57 15.16 4.20
CA GLU A 126 -24.06 15.67 5.48
C GLU A 126 -23.33 16.95 5.90
N ARG A 127 -22.01 17.02 5.73
CA ARG A 127 -21.24 18.25 6.00
C ARG A 127 -21.67 19.41 5.09
N GLU A 128 -21.95 19.14 3.82
CA GLU A 128 -22.46 20.16 2.89
C GLU A 128 -23.86 20.63 3.26
N LYS A 129 -24.75 19.73 3.69
CA LYS A 129 -26.08 20.10 4.21
C LYS A 129 -25.97 20.96 5.45
N LEU A 130 -25.13 20.56 6.42
CA LEU A 130 -24.93 21.30 7.66
C LEU A 130 -24.32 22.70 7.39
N ARG A 131 -23.39 22.81 6.43
CA ARG A 131 -22.81 24.09 6.02
C ARG A 131 -23.87 25.02 5.42
N LYS A 132 -24.69 24.51 4.49
CA LYS A 132 -25.80 25.27 3.91
C LYS A 132 -26.84 25.70 4.95
N GLN A 133 -27.04 24.89 5.99
CA GLN A 133 -27.98 25.20 7.07
C GLN A 133 -27.45 26.31 7.99
N ASN A 134 -26.13 26.33 8.26
CA ASN A 134 -25.48 27.40 9.04
C ASN A 134 -25.35 28.72 8.27
N GLU A 135 -25.13 28.67 6.95
CA GLU A 135 -25.06 29.89 6.10
C GLU A 135 -26.42 30.63 6.01
N GLY A 136 -27.54 29.96 6.29
CA GLY A 136 -28.88 30.56 6.29
C GLY A 136 -29.29 31.28 7.58
N CYS A 137 -28.43 31.34 8.61
CA CYS A 137 -28.77 31.89 9.94
C CYS A 137 -28.02 33.19 10.29
N HIS A 138 -27.23 33.76 9.38
CA HIS A 138 -26.44 34.97 9.62
C HIS A 138 -26.92 36.19 8.82
N ASP A 139 -28.22 36.51 8.88
CA ASP A 139 -28.74 37.76 8.29
C ASP A 139 -29.42 38.72 9.30
N GLU A 140 -29.26 38.54 10.61
CA GLU A 140 -29.67 39.60 11.55
C GLU A 140 -28.73 39.69 12.76
N SER A 141 -27.71 40.55 12.67
CA SER A 141 -27.25 41.41 13.78
C SER A 141 -26.09 42.30 13.30
N ARG A 142 -26.44 43.40 12.64
CA ARG A 142 -25.55 44.56 12.44
C ARG A 142 -26.23 45.77 13.07
N ILE A 143 -26.17 45.90 14.39
CA ILE A 143 -26.64 47.11 15.10
C ILE A 143 -25.62 47.52 16.18
N CYS A 144 -24.97 48.65 15.92
CA CYS A 144 -24.35 49.68 16.78
C CYS A 144 -23.86 49.35 18.21
N HIS A 145 -22.61 49.72 18.53
CA HIS A 145 -22.34 50.98 19.25
C HIS A 145 -20.85 51.38 19.24
N ASP A 146 -20.65 52.67 18.97
CA ASP A 146 -19.42 53.46 18.93
C ASP A 146 -19.25 54.29 20.23
N MET A 147 -18.01 54.67 20.52
CA MET A 147 -17.47 55.66 21.48
C MET A 147 -17.22 55.33 22.98
N SER A 148 -15.92 55.12 23.28
CA SER A 148 -15.04 55.99 24.12
C SER A 148 -15.28 56.18 25.64
N ARG A 149 -14.34 55.74 26.49
CA ARG A 149 -13.35 56.58 27.22
C ARG A 149 -12.57 55.84 28.32
N ARG A 150 -11.38 56.40 28.56
CA ARG A 150 -10.31 56.11 29.52
C ARG A 150 -10.66 56.58 30.95
N VAL A 151 -10.15 55.87 31.97
CA VAL A 151 -9.40 56.34 33.18
C VAL A 151 -9.61 55.41 34.39
N THR A 152 -8.51 55.25 35.12
CA THR A 152 -8.07 54.36 36.21
C THR A 152 -8.73 54.58 37.58
N THR A 153 -8.75 53.55 38.46
CA THR A 153 -7.82 53.41 39.64
C THR A 153 -8.17 52.19 40.52
N ASP A 154 -7.11 51.49 40.93
CA ASP A 154 -6.86 50.63 42.10
C ASP A 154 -7.90 50.49 43.23
N LYS A 155 -8.12 49.25 43.72
CA LYS A 155 -7.41 48.74 44.91
C LYS A 155 -7.66 47.24 45.17
N ASP A 156 -6.62 46.62 45.71
CA ASP A 156 -6.37 45.20 45.99
C ASP A 156 -7.32 44.55 47.03
N THR A 157 -7.44 43.22 46.98
CA THR A 157 -7.10 42.30 48.10
C THR A 157 -7.18 40.83 47.64
N ASP A 158 -6.05 40.13 47.81
CA ASP A 158 -5.76 38.72 47.53
C ASP A 158 -6.55 37.71 48.37
N LYS A 159 -6.83 36.52 47.80
CA LYS A 159 -6.37 35.23 48.38
C LYS A 159 -6.49 34.03 47.42
N GLU A 160 -5.32 33.62 46.93
CA GLU A 160 -4.80 32.27 46.64
C GLU A 160 -5.73 31.07 46.41
N LEU A 161 -5.53 30.38 45.27
CA LEU A 161 -5.22 28.94 45.18
C LEU A 161 -4.48 28.62 43.85
N ASN A 162 -3.16 28.47 43.98
CA ASN A 162 -2.12 27.77 43.18
C ASN A 162 -2.11 27.63 41.64
N PRO A 163 -0.89 27.56 41.04
CA PRO A 163 -0.61 27.91 39.65
C PRO A 163 -0.18 26.71 38.77
N THR A 164 -0.52 26.74 37.48
CA THR A 164 0.29 26.05 36.46
C THR A 164 0.40 26.94 35.23
N HIS A 165 1.60 27.48 35.05
CA HIS A 165 1.97 28.55 34.14
C HIS A 165 2.00 28.10 32.67
N ASN A 166 1.58 29.02 31.80
CA ASN A 166 1.69 28.94 30.35
C ASN A 166 3.16 28.91 29.87
N ALA A 167 3.31 28.52 28.63
CA ALA A 167 4.38 28.82 27.69
C ALA A 167 5.55 29.75 28.11
N HIS A 168 6.74 29.26 27.74
CA HIS A 168 7.87 29.99 27.14
C HIS A 168 8.93 30.60 28.08
N VAL A 169 10.08 29.92 28.26
CA VAL A 169 11.43 30.53 28.35
C VAL A 169 12.49 29.48 27.99
N ARG A 170 13.33 29.81 27.00
CA ARG A 170 14.64 29.23 26.69
C ARG A 170 15.68 29.80 27.66
N GLU A 171 16.66 28.99 28.10
CA GLU A 171 18.11 29.33 28.24
C GLU A 171 18.81 28.17 29.01
N SER A 172 20.01 27.67 28.72
CA SER A 172 21.16 28.18 27.95
C SER A 172 22.03 27.04 27.42
N ALA A 173 22.73 27.32 26.32
CA ALA A 173 23.81 26.54 25.71
C ALA A 173 25.09 26.50 26.58
N PRO A 174 26.16 25.80 26.13
CA PRO A 174 27.16 26.56 25.36
C PRO A 174 27.64 25.89 24.05
N THR A 175 27.61 26.71 22.99
CA THR A 175 28.58 26.89 21.89
C THR A 175 29.25 25.68 21.21
N SER A 176 28.81 25.37 19.98
CA SER A 176 29.54 25.79 18.78
C SER A 176 28.60 25.92 17.58
N GLU A 177 28.60 27.17 17.10
CA GLU A 177 28.03 27.86 15.92
C GLU A 177 27.78 26.96 14.67
N SER A 178 26.77 27.16 13.82
CA SER A 178 26.31 28.40 13.20
C SER A 178 24.94 28.21 12.51
N SER A 179 24.03 29.17 12.76
CA SER A 179 23.07 29.83 11.83
C SER A 179 22.20 28.99 10.88
N GLY A 180 20.91 28.92 11.18
CA GLY A 180 19.84 28.58 10.23
C GLY A 180 19.40 29.79 9.40
N THR A 181 19.27 29.59 8.08
CA THR A 181 18.75 30.54 7.09
C THR A 181 17.50 29.91 6.44
N PRO A 182 16.48 30.68 6.03
CA PRO A 182 15.21 30.15 5.51
C PRO A 182 15.41 29.24 4.30
N LEU A 183 14.64 28.15 4.24
CA LEU A 183 14.67 27.13 3.18
C LEU A 183 14.41 27.75 1.80
N GLN A 184 15.47 28.23 1.16
CA GLN A 184 15.59 28.31 -0.29
C GLN A 184 15.60 26.90 -0.86
N ALA A 185 15.03 26.76 -2.05
CA ALA A 185 15.07 25.54 -2.85
C ALA A 185 16.50 24.98 -2.87
N ALA A 186 16.69 23.82 -2.23
CA ALA A 186 18.00 23.18 -2.20
C ALA A 186 18.27 22.58 -3.57
N GLU A 187 19.35 23.04 -4.22
CA GLU A 187 19.95 22.34 -5.37
C GLU A 187 20.20 20.87 -5.00
N PRO A 188 20.03 19.93 -5.95
CA PRO A 188 20.26 18.53 -5.68
C PRO A 188 21.71 18.33 -5.26
N ALA A 189 21.92 17.99 -3.99
CA ALA A 189 23.24 17.66 -3.47
C ALA A 189 23.71 16.36 -4.12
N SER A 190 24.47 16.48 -5.21
CA SER A 190 25.30 15.40 -5.73
C SER A 190 26.34 15.06 -4.66
N LEU A 191 26.16 13.92 -4.00
CA LEU A 191 27.18 13.38 -3.10
C LEU A 191 28.39 12.98 -3.94
N ASP A 192 29.58 13.45 -3.55
CA ASP A 192 30.83 13.21 -4.26
C ASP A 192 31.05 11.69 -4.42
N GLY A 193 30.99 11.20 -5.66
CA GLY A 193 31.08 9.78 -6.02
C GLY A 193 29.77 9.07 -6.43
N LEU A 194 28.60 9.71 -6.34
CA LEU A 194 27.33 9.18 -6.83
C LEU A 194 26.75 10.08 -7.93
N SER A 195 26.77 9.59 -9.17
CA SER A 195 26.22 10.30 -10.34
C SER A 195 24.70 10.48 -10.30
N GLU A 196 24.00 9.89 -9.32
CA GLU A 196 22.55 9.91 -9.21
C GLU A 196 22.13 10.59 -7.89
N PRO A 197 21.19 11.56 -7.93
CA PRO A 197 20.63 12.17 -6.72
C PRO A 197 19.86 11.14 -5.88
N ILE A 198 20.05 11.20 -4.55
CA ILE A 198 19.42 10.28 -3.60
C ILE A 198 18.06 10.82 -3.16
N GLY A 199 17.02 9.99 -3.24
CA GLY A 199 15.67 10.31 -2.77
C GLY A 199 14.77 10.87 -3.86
N LYS A 200 13.71 11.58 -3.46
CA LYS A 200 12.80 12.26 -4.40
C LYS A 200 13.32 13.66 -4.66
N PHE A 201 13.46 14.03 -5.92
CA PHE A 201 13.91 15.35 -6.34
C PHE A 201 13.04 15.85 -7.51
N PRO A 202 12.80 17.17 -7.61
CA PRO A 202 12.19 17.77 -8.81
C PRO A 202 13.15 17.66 -10.01
N MET A 203 12.62 17.66 -11.23
CA MET A 203 13.46 17.70 -12.43
C MET A 203 14.26 19.01 -12.46
N VAL A 204 15.55 18.94 -12.81
CA VAL A 204 16.43 20.10 -12.93
C VAL A 204 17.08 20.16 -14.31
N ASP A 205 17.46 21.37 -14.75
CA ASP A 205 18.00 21.62 -16.09
C ASP A 205 19.31 20.87 -16.37
N ASP A 206 20.10 20.59 -15.33
CA ASP A 206 21.38 19.86 -15.42
C ASP A 206 21.25 18.35 -15.14
N TRP A 207 20.04 17.82 -15.05
CA TRP A 207 19.82 16.41 -14.71
C TRP A 207 20.20 15.47 -15.86
N HIS A 208 21.15 14.56 -15.66
CA HIS A 208 21.52 13.57 -16.67
C HIS A 208 21.13 12.15 -16.23
N PRO A 209 20.74 11.27 -17.17
CA PRO A 209 20.52 9.86 -16.85
C PRO A 209 21.84 9.18 -16.47
N SER A 210 21.73 8.06 -15.76
CA SER A 210 22.88 7.23 -15.38
C SER A 210 23.74 6.84 -16.59
N PRO A 211 25.07 6.73 -16.47
CA PRO A 211 25.92 6.23 -17.56
C PRO A 211 25.54 4.82 -18.06
N ASP A 212 24.86 4.02 -17.21
CA ASP A 212 24.34 2.69 -17.54
C ASP A 212 22.90 2.72 -18.11
N PHE A 213 22.41 3.87 -18.60
CA PHE A 213 21.01 4.08 -19.00
C PHE A 213 20.52 3.05 -20.02
N ARG A 214 21.23 2.81 -21.13
CA ARG A 214 20.87 1.75 -22.09
C ARG A 214 20.81 0.36 -21.49
N ARG A 215 21.70 0.01 -20.55
CA ARG A 215 21.65 -1.30 -19.88
C ARG A 215 20.39 -1.43 -19.02
N ARG A 216 20.02 -0.37 -18.29
CA ARG A 216 18.79 -0.36 -17.47
C ARG A 216 17.53 -0.36 -18.34
N ALA A 217 17.53 0.40 -19.44
CA ALA A 217 16.44 0.38 -20.42
C ALA A 217 16.22 -1.03 -20.97
N ALA A 218 17.29 -1.75 -21.31
CA ALA A 218 17.20 -3.14 -21.79
C ALA A 218 16.63 -4.10 -20.73
N LEU A 219 16.97 -3.94 -19.44
CA LEU A 219 16.36 -4.71 -18.35
C LEU A 219 14.86 -4.45 -18.20
N TRP A 220 14.40 -3.26 -18.59
CA TRP A 220 12.98 -2.91 -18.69
C TRP A 220 12.35 -3.25 -20.05
N GLY A 221 13.05 -4.00 -20.90
CA GLY A 221 12.55 -4.45 -22.20
C GLY A 221 12.66 -3.42 -23.33
N MET A 222 13.34 -2.30 -23.11
CA MET A 222 13.54 -1.24 -24.09
C MET A 222 14.95 -1.29 -24.69
N ALA A 223 15.08 -1.77 -25.92
CA ALA A 223 16.34 -1.78 -26.65
C ALA A 223 16.58 -0.42 -27.34
N LEU A 224 17.41 0.43 -26.72
CA LEU A 224 17.79 1.73 -27.29
C LEU A 224 18.89 1.59 -28.37
N PRO A 225 18.82 2.34 -29.48
CA PRO A 225 19.88 2.39 -30.49
C PRO A 225 21.13 3.11 -29.98
N GLU A 226 22.19 3.17 -30.79
CA GLU A 226 23.40 3.96 -30.50
C GLU A 226 23.44 5.19 -31.43
N PRO A 227 23.49 6.43 -30.92
CA PRO A 227 23.50 6.83 -29.50
C PRO A 227 22.15 6.59 -28.79
N GLU A 228 22.20 6.43 -27.46
CA GLU A 228 21.06 6.02 -26.61
C GLU A 228 19.91 7.05 -26.60
N PHE A 229 20.25 8.32 -26.79
CA PHE A 229 19.35 9.46 -26.93
C PHE A 229 20.09 10.62 -27.60
N THR A 230 19.35 11.52 -28.23
CA THR A 230 19.87 12.78 -28.76
C THR A 230 19.84 13.87 -27.68
N PRO A 231 20.71 14.88 -27.75
CA PRO A 231 20.67 16.02 -26.82
C PRO A 231 19.31 16.75 -26.80
N ALA A 232 18.62 16.78 -27.95
CA ALA A 232 17.30 17.40 -28.08
C ALA A 232 16.21 16.62 -27.34
N GLU A 233 16.24 15.28 -27.38
CA GLU A 233 15.30 14.43 -26.64
C GLU A 233 15.48 14.58 -25.12
N LEU A 234 16.73 14.68 -24.66
CA LEU A 234 17.00 14.90 -23.24
C LEU A 234 16.52 16.29 -22.79
N ALA A 235 16.74 17.33 -23.60
CA ALA A 235 16.22 18.66 -23.31
C ALA A 235 14.68 18.70 -23.24
N ALA A 236 14.01 18.13 -24.24
CA ALA A 236 12.54 18.06 -24.28
C ALA A 236 11.96 17.29 -23.08
N PHE A 237 12.64 16.23 -22.63
CA PHE A 237 12.27 15.50 -21.43
C PHE A 237 12.39 16.36 -20.17
N ARG A 238 13.51 17.08 -20.01
CA ARG A 238 13.70 18.00 -18.86
C ARG A 238 12.63 19.08 -18.84
N ASP A 239 12.40 19.75 -19.97
CA ASP A 239 11.41 20.82 -20.10
C ASP A 239 9.99 20.35 -19.73
N TYR A 240 9.60 19.16 -20.20
CA TYR A 240 8.28 18.60 -19.91
C TYR A 240 8.07 18.30 -18.43
N TRP A 241 9.10 17.81 -17.74
CA TRP A 241 9.00 17.40 -16.33
C TRP A 241 9.35 18.52 -15.34
N ALA A 242 9.93 19.63 -15.80
CA ALA A 242 10.17 20.83 -15.01
C ALA A 242 8.98 21.81 -14.98
N ALA A 243 8.07 21.72 -15.96
CA ALA A 243 6.86 22.53 -16.07
C ALA A 243 5.73 22.09 -15.11
#